data_AF-A0A924QGI0-F1
#
_entry.id   AF-A0A924QGI0-F1
#
_cell.length_a   1.000
_cell.length_b   1.000
_cell.length_c   1.000
_cell.angle_alpha   90.00
_cell.angle_beta   90.00
_cell.angle_gamma   90.00
#
_symmetry.space_group_name_H-M   'P 1'
#
loop_
_entity.id
_entity.type
_entity.pdbx_description
1 polymer ?
#
loop_
_entity_poly.entity_id
_entity_poly.type
_entity_poly.pdbx_seq_one_letter_code
_entity_poly.pdbx_strand_id
1 'polypeptide(L)'
;ADPQLIEQIRRAPPLPTTSIYSRTDGVVAWQCSIDVEGPITENIEVTASHVGMGMNPLAHFAIADRLAQDPKAWKRFDASGARRWFYPAEPKRA
;
A
#
# COMPACT_ATOMS: atom_id res chain seq x y z
N ALA A 1 24.99 0.21 7.27
CA ALA A 1 24.28 1.00 6.24
C ALA A 1 24.20 2.45 6.74
N ASP A 2 24.22 3.41 5.83
CA ASP A 2 24.19 4.85 6.15
C ASP A 2 22.87 5.22 6.88
N PRO A 3 22.93 5.70 8.14
CA PRO A 3 21.74 6.04 8.91
C PRO A 3 20.86 7.12 8.26
N GLN A 4 21.47 8.10 7.57
CA GLN A 4 20.74 9.20 6.95
C GLN A 4 19.92 8.70 5.76
N LEU A 5 20.52 7.82 4.95
CA LEU A 5 19.84 7.16 3.84
C LEU A 5 18.65 6.32 4.32
N ILE A 6 18.81 5.57 5.40
CA ILE A 6 17.72 4.76 5.97
C ILE A 6 16.57 5.64 6.43
N GLU A 7 16.86 6.78 7.07
CA GLU A 7 15.82 7.71 7.50
C GLU A 7 15.08 8.32 6.30
N GLN A 8 15.81 8.70 5.25
CA GLN A 8 15.22 9.25 4.04
C GLN A 8 14.29 8.25 3.35
N ILE A 9 14.68 6.98 3.25
CA ILE A 9 13.86 5.92 2.62
C ILE A 9 12.55 5.67 3.40
N ARG A 10 12.56 5.87 4.72
CA ARG A 10 11.36 5.70 5.56
C ARG A 10 10.36 6.85 5.47
N ARG A 11 10.73 7.97 4.86
CA ARG A 11 9.82 9.11 4.71
C ARG A 11 9.04 8.96 3.41
N ALA A 12 7.73 8.89 3.54
CA ALA A 12 6.84 8.96 2.39
C ALA A 12 7.11 10.26 1.58
N PRO A 13 7.04 10.20 0.24
CA PRO A 13 7.14 11.39 -0.61
C PRO A 13 6.09 12.46 -0.25
N PRO A 14 6.31 13.74 -0.58
CA PRO A 14 5.35 14.82 -0.36
C PRO A 14 4.15 14.80 -1.33
N LEU A 15 3.86 13.63 -1.92
CA LEU A 15 2.84 13.39 -2.93
C LEU A 15 1.94 12.23 -2.47
N PRO A 16 0.72 12.12 -3.01
CA PRO A 16 -0.13 10.97 -2.70
C PRO A 16 0.60 9.65 -2.93
N THR A 17 0.71 8.86 -1.87
CA THR A 17 1.53 7.65 -1.83
C THR A 17 0.70 6.49 -1.33
N THR A 18 0.72 5.40 -2.08
CA THR A 18 0.05 4.16 -1.72
C THR A 18 1.06 3.03 -1.78
N SER A 19 1.31 2.37 -0.65
CA SER A 19 2.06 1.12 -0.63
C SER A 19 1.10 -0.05 -0.81
N ILE A 20 1.35 -0.91 -1.80
CA ILE A 20 0.63 -2.18 -1.99
C ILE A 20 1.56 -3.29 -1.53
N TYR A 21 1.15 -4.04 -0.51
CA TYR A 21 1.97 -5.07 0.11
C TYR A 21 1.21 -6.38 0.28
N SER A 22 1.94 -7.44 0.61
CA SER A 22 1.35 -8.75 0.91
C SER A 22 2.06 -9.40 2.08
N ARG A 23 1.30 -9.93 3.04
CA ARG A 23 1.86 -10.74 4.15
C ARG A 23 2.40 -12.09 3.69
N THR A 24 1.99 -12.55 2.50
CA THR A 24 2.51 -13.77 1.87
C THR A 24 3.65 -13.49 0.90
N ASP A 25 4.20 -12.26 0.89
CA ASP A 25 5.45 -11.96 0.20
C ASP A 25 6.60 -12.79 0.83
N GLY A 26 7.25 -13.62 0.01
CA GLY A 26 8.36 -14.48 0.42
C GLY A 26 9.75 -13.91 0.15
N VAL A 27 9.85 -12.68 -0.35
CA VAL A 27 11.10 -12.02 -0.74
C VAL A 27 11.36 -10.81 0.15
N VAL A 28 10.37 -9.92 0.27
CA VAL A 28 10.47 -8.70 1.09
C VAL A 28 9.66 -8.90 2.37
N ALA A 29 10.29 -8.64 3.52
CA ALA A 29 9.57 -8.63 4.79
C ALA A 29 8.50 -7.52 4.77
N TRP A 30 7.23 -7.92 4.76
CA TRP A 30 6.10 -7.00 4.51
C TRP A 30 6.04 -5.81 5.47
N GLN A 31 6.55 -5.94 6.69
CA GLN A 31 6.63 -4.86 7.68
C GLN A 31 7.48 -3.69 7.18
N CYS A 32 8.47 -3.95 6.33
CA CYS A 32 9.31 -2.94 5.70
C CYS A 32 8.60 -2.22 4.55
N SER A 33 7.51 -2.78 4.04
CA SER A 33 6.66 -2.18 3.00
C SER A 33 5.51 -1.37 3.59
N ILE A 34 5.33 -1.36 4.91
CA ILE A 34 4.31 -0.54 5.56
C ILE A 34 4.85 0.88 5.75
N ASP A 35 4.24 1.83 5.04
CA ASP A 35 4.48 3.25 5.25
C ASP A 35 3.72 3.76 6.49
N VAL A 36 4.22 4.85 7.07
CA VAL A 36 3.51 5.58 8.12
C VAL A 36 2.27 6.21 7.50
N GLU A 37 1.08 5.83 7.98
CA GLU A 37 -0.17 6.41 7.48
C GLU A 37 -0.22 7.92 7.74
N GLY A 38 -0.71 8.65 6.75
CA GLY A 38 -0.86 10.10 6.83
C GLY A 38 -2.05 10.59 6.01
N PRO A 39 -2.24 11.92 5.89
CA PRO A 39 -3.36 12.50 5.16
C PRO A 39 -3.42 12.09 3.69
N ILE A 40 -2.26 11.82 3.07
CA ILE A 40 -2.10 11.44 1.66
C ILE A 40 -1.28 10.14 1.49
N THR A 41 -1.11 9.38 2.58
CA THR A 41 -0.32 8.15 2.59
C THR A 41 -1.15 7.01 3.16
N GLU A 42 -1.18 5.87 2.47
CA GLU A 42 -1.93 4.68 2.87
C GLU A 42 -1.23 3.38 2.47
N ASN A 43 -1.65 2.29 3.11
CA ASN A 43 -1.20 0.94 2.81
C ASN A 43 -2.40 0.07 2.39
N ILE A 44 -2.25 -0.72 1.33
CA ILE A 44 -3.26 -1.65 0.83
C ILE A 44 -2.67 -3.06 0.86
N GLU A 45 -3.28 -3.93 1.65
CA GLU A 45 -2.92 -5.35 1.65
C GLU A 45 -3.61 -6.09 0.51
N VAL A 46 -2.84 -6.94 -0.19
CA VAL A 46 -3.34 -7.94 -1.12
C VAL A 46 -2.74 -9.31 -0.80
N THR A 47 -3.42 -10.38 -1.20
CA THR A 47 -2.83 -11.73 -1.11
C THR A 47 -2.09 -12.05 -2.39
N ALA A 48 -0.76 -12.02 -2.35
CA ALA A 48 0.11 -12.34 -3.48
C ALA A 48 1.49 -12.82 -3.04
N SER A 49 2.17 -13.65 -3.84
CA SER A 49 3.63 -13.78 -3.74
C SER A 49 4.29 -12.52 -4.29
N HIS A 50 5.59 -12.29 -3.99
CA HIS A 50 6.32 -11.12 -4.46
C HIS A 50 6.21 -10.92 -5.98
N VAL A 51 6.64 -11.93 -6.75
CA VAL A 51 6.62 -11.88 -8.22
C VAL A 51 5.18 -11.92 -8.74
N GLY A 52 4.32 -12.72 -8.10
CA GLY A 52 2.91 -12.82 -8.49
C GLY A 52 2.13 -11.52 -8.29
N MET A 53 2.59 -10.63 -7.40
CA MET A 53 1.95 -9.33 -7.14
C MET A 53 1.89 -8.47 -8.39
N GLY A 54 2.93 -8.52 -9.24
CA GLY A 54 2.98 -7.80 -10.50
C GLY A 54 1.95 -8.23 -11.55
N MET A 55 1.29 -9.38 -11.34
CA MET A 55 0.21 -9.89 -12.20
C MET A 55 -1.09 -10.08 -11.42
N ASN A 56 -1.16 -9.62 -10.16
CA ASN A 56 -2.30 -9.86 -9.30
C ASN A 56 -3.44 -8.90 -9.68
N PRO A 57 -4.65 -9.39 -10.04
CA PRO A 57 -5.77 -8.53 -10.43
C PRO A 57 -6.18 -7.54 -9.35
N LEU A 58 -6.05 -7.89 -8.06
CA LEU A 58 -6.37 -7.01 -6.94
C LEU A 58 -5.35 -5.87 -6.81
N ALA A 59 -4.07 -6.15 -7.07
CA ALA A 59 -3.04 -5.11 -7.12
C ALA A 59 -3.30 -4.17 -8.31
N HIS A 60 -3.60 -4.70 -9.49
CA HIS A 60 -3.94 -3.89 -10.66
C HIS A 60 -5.20 -3.05 -10.46
N PHE A 61 -6.23 -3.60 -9.82
CA PHE A 61 -7.44 -2.84 -9.51
C PHE A 61 -7.13 -1.67 -8.57
N ALA A 62 -6.35 -1.90 -7.51
CA ALA A 62 -5.93 -0.84 -6.60
C ALA A 62 -5.12 0.24 -7.36
N ILE A 63 -4.15 -0.16 -8.18
CA ILE A 63 -3.36 0.76 -9.01
C ILE A 63 -4.26 1.58 -9.93
N ALA A 64 -5.17 0.94 -10.66
CA ALA A 64 -6.09 1.62 -11.56
C ALA A 64 -6.98 2.62 -10.84
N ASP A 65 -7.49 2.25 -9.66
CA ASP A 65 -8.27 3.14 -8.81
C ASP A 65 -7.45 4.36 -8.37
N ARG A 66 -6.19 4.18 -7.93
CA ARG A 66 -5.30 5.29 -7.56
C ARG A 66 -4.98 6.20 -8.75
N LEU A 67 -4.68 5.62 -9.91
CA LEU A 67 -4.33 6.37 -11.13
C LEU A 67 -5.51 7.13 -11.74
N ALA A 68 -6.75 6.72 -11.45
CA ALA A 68 -7.96 7.40 -11.91
C ALA A 68 -8.29 8.68 -11.10
N GLN A 69 -7.62 8.91 -9.97
CA GLN A 69 -7.88 10.08 -9.13
C GLN A 69 -7.18 11.34 -9.63
N ASP A 70 -7.78 12.49 -9.34
CA ASP A 70 -7.06 13.77 -9.38
C ASP A 70 -6.12 13.84 -8.16
N PRO A 71 -4.79 14.01 -8.35
CA PRO A 71 -3.85 14.16 -7.24
C PRO A 71 -4.20 15.29 -6.25
N LYS A 72 -4.92 16.33 -6.71
CA LYS A 72 -5.38 17.44 -5.86
C LYS A 72 -6.58 17.08 -4.99
N ALA A 73 -7.32 16.04 -5.36
CA ALA A 73 -8.52 15.58 -4.68
C ALA A 73 -8.39 14.09 -4.29
N TRP A 74 -7.19 13.69 -3.88
CA TRP A 74 -6.89 12.32 -3.50
C TRP A 74 -7.79 11.82 -2.37
N LYS A 75 -8.20 10.56 -2.47
CA LYS A 75 -9.03 9.85 -1.50
C LYS A 75 -8.45 8.48 -1.24
N ARG A 76 -8.55 8.03 0.01
CA ARG A 76 -8.14 6.67 0.42
C ARG A 76 -8.86 5.57 -0.35
N PHE A 77 -8.27 4.38 -0.38
CA PHE A 77 -8.85 3.22 -1.03
C PHE A 77 -10.06 2.72 -0.27
N ASP A 78 -11.19 2.66 -0.98
CA ASP A 78 -12.43 2.17 -0.41
C ASP A 78 -12.48 0.64 -0.51
N ALA A 79 -12.01 0.00 0.56
CA ALA A 79 -12.13 -1.43 0.81
C ALA A 79 -13.42 -1.80 1.56
N SER A 80 -14.40 -0.91 1.67
CA SER A 80 -15.66 -1.19 2.37
C SER A 80 -16.58 -2.14 1.59
N GLY A 81 -17.65 -2.59 2.25
CA GLY A 81 -18.65 -3.47 1.65
C GLY A 81 -18.06 -4.80 1.17
N ALA A 82 -18.43 -5.21 -0.06
CA ALA A 82 -17.98 -6.47 -0.64
C ALA A 82 -16.47 -6.52 -0.94
N ARG A 83 -15.79 -5.36 -1.06
CA ARG A 83 -14.35 -5.31 -1.35
C ARG A 83 -13.50 -5.80 -0.17
N ARG A 84 -14.02 -5.73 1.05
CA ARG A 84 -13.35 -6.21 2.28
C ARG A 84 -12.99 -7.69 2.24
N TRP A 85 -13.70 -8.49 1.46
CA TRP A 85 -13.40 -9.91 1.28
C TRP A 85 -12.11 -10.15 0.47
N PHE A 86 -11.73 -9.18 -0.37
CA PHE A 86 -10.57 -9.27 -1.24
C PHE A 86 -9.40 -8.43 -0.74
N TYR A 87 -9.68 -7.36 0.01
CA TYR A 87 -8.69 -6.48 0.61
C TYR A 87 -8.79 -6.59 2.14
N PRO A 88 -7.88 -7.32 2.78
CA PRO A 88 -7.83 -7.40 4.23
C PRO A 88 -7.69 -6.01 4.81
N ALA A 89 -8.61 -5.62 5.69
CA ALA A 89 -8.43 -4.42 6.49
C ALA A 89 -7.49 -4.76 7.64
N GLU A 90 -6.37 -4.04 7.79
CA GLU A 90 -5.68 -4.06 9.06
C GLU A 90 -6.62 -3.51 10.15
N PRO A 91 -6.79 -4.20 11.29
CA PRO A 91 -7.36 -3.55 12.46
C PRO A 91 -6.40 -2.42 12.83
N LYS A 92 -6.90 -1.18 12.84
CA LYS A 92 -6.15 -0.03 13.37
C LYS A 92 -5.63 -0.43 14.75
N ARG A 93 -4.30 -0.58 14.89
CA ARG A 93 -3.70 -0.75 16.20
C ARG A 93 -4.00 0.54 16.99
N ALA A 94 -4.66 0.36 18.13
CA ALA A 94 -4.96 1.43 19.08
C ALA A 94 -3.68 2.06 19.63
#